data_AF-A0A969I5W5-F1
#
_entry.id   AF-A0A969I5W5-F1
#
_cell.length_a   1.000
_cell.length_b   1.000
_cell.length_c   1.000
_cell.angle_alpha   90.00
_cell.angle_beta   90.00
_cell.angle_gamma   90.00
#
_symmetry.space_group_name_H-M   'P 1'
#
loop_
_entity.id
_entity.type
_entity.pdbx_description
1 polymer ?
#
loop_
_entity_poly.entity_id
_entity_poly.type
_entity_poly.pdbx_seq_one_letter_code
_entity_poly.pdbx_strand_id
1 'polypeptide(L)' 'MGTVTRTGIAGFLIGATAEDVLRQVDCSVLTVKPDGFVTPVAASD' A
#
# COMPACT_ATOMS: atom_id res chain seq x y z
N MET A 1 1.74 -3.12 9.01
CA MET A 1 2.77 -2.80 8.00
C MET A 1 2.44 -1.47 7.32
N GLY A 2 3.41 -0.57 7.15
CA GLY A 2 3.25 0.64 6.33
C GLY A 2 3.58 0.36 4.87
N THR A 3 2.73 0.80 3.92
CA THR A 3 2.83 0.38 2.50
C THR A 3 2.96 1.56 1.54
N VAL A 4 3.50 2.71 1.96
CA VAL A 4 3.60 3.91 1.11
C VAL A 4 4.72 3.77 0.06
N THR A 5 4.48 4.33 -1.13
CA THR A 5 5.46 4.40 -2.22
C THR A 5 6.08 5.80 -2.24
N ARG A 6 7.38 5.90 -2.59
CA ARG A 6 8.09 7.18 -2.64
C ARG A 6 7.99 7.91 -3.98
N THR A 7 7.38 7.26 -4.99
CA THR A 7 7.46 7.69 -6.39
C THR A 7 6.31 8.59 -6.82
N GLY A 8 5.21 8.67 -6.05
CA GLY A 8 4.07 9.55 -6.37
C GLY A 8 3.33 9.20 -7.66
N ILE A 9 3.62 8.05 -8.27
CA ILE A 9 2.99 7.58 -9.50
C ILE A 9 1.59 7.08 -9.14
N ALA A 10 0.56 7.65 -9.78
CA ALA A 10 -0.82 7.20 -9.61
C ALA A 10 -0.92 5.70 -9.95
N GLY A 11 -1.55 4.92 -9.07
CA GLY A 11 -1.66 3.46 -9.18
C GLY A 11 -0.55 2.67 -8.48
N PHE A 12 0.60 3.27 -8.19
CA PHE A 12 1.60 2.66 -7.29
C PHE A 12 1.20 2.92 -5.85
N LEU A 13 0.40 1.99 -5.29
CA LEU A 13 -0.15 2.09 -3.95
C LEU A 13 0.69 1.39 -2.89
N ILE A 14 1.40 0.31 -3.22
CA ILE A 14 2.18 -0.51 -2.28
C ILE A 14 3.67 -0.37 -2.62
N GLY A 15 4.52 -0.18 -1.61
CA GLY A 15 5.97 -0.16 -1.82
C GLY A 15 6.53 -1.55 -2.10
N ALA A 16 7.57 -1.65 -2.94
CA ALA A 16 8.15 -2.94 -3.37
C ALA A 16 8.48 -3.89 -2.20
N THR A 17 9.07 -3.39 -1.12
CA THR A 17 9.35 -4.21 0.08
C THR A 17 8.08 -4.77 0.73
N ALA A 18 7.01 -3.98 0.81
CA ALA A 18 5.75 -4.48 1.35
C ALA A 18 5.13 -5.53 0.43
N GLU A 19 5.28 -5.37 -0.89
CA GLU A 19 4.82 -6.33 -1.89
C GLU A 19 5.57 -7.68 -1.76
N ASP A 20 6.90 -7.64 -1.63
CA ASP A 20 7.73 -8.83 -1.49
C ASP A 20 7.42 -9.60 -0.20
N VAL A 21 7.15 -8.90 0.90
CA VAL A 21 6.75 -9.55 2.16
C VAL A 21 5.35 -10.15 2.03
N LEU A 22 4.37 -9.42 1.47
CA LEU A 22 3.01 -9.93 1.30
C LEU A 22 2.95 -11.19 0.43
N ARG A 23 3.90 -11.38 -0.49
CA ARG A 23 4.02 -12.61 -1.29
C ARG A 23 4.50 -13.84 -0.51
N GLN A 24 5.17 -13.65 0.63
CA GLN A 24 5.90 -14.72 1.33
C GLN A 24 5.31 -15.09 2.69
N VAL A 25 4.41 -14.26 3.24
CA VAL A 25 3.87 -14.46 4.59
C VAL A 25 2.65 -15.39 4.58
N ASP A 26 2.69 -16.41 5.42
CA ASP A 26 1.58 -17.37 5.62
C ASP A 26 0.66 -16.97 6.80
N CYS A 27 0.69 -15.69 7.20
CA CYS A 27 -0.06 -15.18 8.33
C CYS A 27 -0.95 -13.99 7.94
N SER A 28 -1.93 -13.67 8.79
CA SER A 28 -2.76 -12.47 8.59
C SER A 28 -1.93 -11.20 8.71
N VAL A 29 -2.11 -10.27 7.77
CA VAL A 29 -1.39 -8.98 7.73
C VAL A 29 -2.38 -7.82 7.79
N LEU A 30 -2.17 -6.90 8.74
CA LEU A 30 -2.84 -5.61 8.76
C LEU A 30 -1.92 -4.53 8.18
N THR A 31 -2.40 -3.83 7.15
CA THR A 31 -1.69 -2.70 6.55
C THR A 31 -2.39 -1.39 6.89
N VAL A 32 -1.59 -0.36 7.18
CA VAL A 32 -2.09 0.97 7.54
C VAL A 32 -1.30 2.00 6.76
N LYS A 33 -2.00 2.99 6.21
CA LYS A 33 -1.40 4.16 5.58
C LYS A 33 -1.17 5.25 6.63
N PRO A 34 -0.09 6.04 6.55
CA PRO A 34 0.12 7.15 7.46
C PRO A 34 -0.97 8.21 7.27
N ASP A 35 -1.14 9.04 8.30
CA ASP A 35 -2.02 10.19 8.25
C ASP A 35 -1.67 11.10 7.05
N GLY A 36 -2.70 11.64 6.41
CA GLY A 36 -2.53 12.47 5.21
C GLY A 36 -2.34 11.70 3.90
N PHE A 37 -2.40 10.36 3.91
CA PHE A 37 -2.48 9.60 2.67
C PHE A 37 -3.77 9.92 1.90
N VAL A 38 -3.62 10.35 0.64
CA VAL A 38 -4.73 10.60 -0.28
C VAL A 38 -4.80 9.45 -1.27
N THR A 39 -5.97 8.81 -1.39
CA THR A 39 -6.18 7.76 -2.39
C THR A 39 -6.19 8.37 -3.81
N PRO A 40 -5.40 7.83 -4.76
CA PRO A 40 -5.49 8.22 -6.16
C PRO A 40 -6.64 7.50 -6.90
N VAL A 41 -7.32 6.57 -6.23
CA VAL A 41 -8.46 5.82 -6.78
C VAL A 41 -9.74 6.47 -6.30
N ALA A 42 -10.60 6.87 -7.24
CA ALA A 42 -11.95 7.33 -6.95
C ALA A 42 -12.83 6.16 -6.51
N ALA A 43 -13.71 6.39 -5.54
CA ALA A 43 -14.76 5.44 -5.23
C ALA A 43 -15.75 5.39 -6.40
N SER A 44 -16.03 4.19 -6.89
CA SER A 44 -17.17 3.90 -7.74
C SER A 44 -18.29 3.35 -6.85
N ASP A 45 -19.45 4.01 -6.83
CA ASP A 45 -20.69 3.48 -6.25
C ASP A 45 -21.18 2.21 -6.95
#